data_AF-A0A0F9E6E6-F1
#
_entry.id   AF-A0A0F9E6E6-F1
#
_cell.length_a   1.000
_cell.length_b   1.000
_cell.length_c   1.000
_cell.angle_alpha   90.00
_cell.angle_beta   90.00
_cell.angle_gamma   90.00
#
_symmetry.space_group_name_H-M   'P 1'
#
loop_
_entity.id
_entity.type
_entity.pdbx_description
1 polymer ?
#
loop_
_entity_poly.entity_id
_entity_poly.type
_entity_poly.pdbx_seq_one_letter_code
_entity_poly.pdbx_strand_id
1 'polypeptide(L)'
;MYLEKHANRLFDLHSTSDSLKVESMIEKYHYDIILSDYDMPDMDGLTLLKTLRRTQDIPFIILTGKGREEIVIQALNLGVNYYLQKNHDFKTLFTELSHYIQQIVETKQKENEIEKLSLVVEQSSASIVVTDINTKIEYVNRKFSEVTGYIPIEVLGKGVSILKSGLTPHETYKSLWKALLAGKEWEGIFLNKKKKDELFWVQSRISPLRNTKGETTHYISTHEDITQRMEMERELTKIQDQNKAMLNAIPDLIFYMSKEGRILSYKGSQNDLLTDSPDILGKLVNEVLDKEAAAKIMFYNQKALQSG
;
A
#
# COMPACT_ATOMS: atom_id res chain seq x y z
N MET A 1 -6.12 -29.04 -43.30
CA MET A 1 -6.91 -30.12 -42.67
C MET A 1 -8.14 -29.47 -42.05
N TYR A 2 -9.36 -29.87 -42.44
CA TYR A 2 -10.61 -29.24 -41.97
C TYR A 2 -10.92 -29.66 -40.52
N LEU A 3 -11.15 -28.68 -39.64
CA LEU A 3 -11.66 -28.87 -38.28
C LEU A 3 -12.60 -27.71 -37.95
N GLU A 4 -13.89 -27.99 -37.84
CA GLU A 4 -14.88 -27.08 -37.26
C GLU A 4 -15.16 -27.50 -35.82
N LYS A 5 -14.98 -26.57 -34.88
CA LYS A 5 -15.60 -26.57 -33.56
C LYS A 5 -15.84 -25.12 -33.13
N HIS A 6 -17.07 -24.66 -33.30
CA HIS A 6 -17.53 -23.39 -32.74
C HIS A 6 -17.78 -23.55 -31.23
N ALA A 7 -16.91 -22.97 -30.40
CA ALA A 7 -17.17 -22.31 -29.10
C ALA A 7 -15.85 -22.22 -28.28
N ASN A 8 -15.46 -20.98 -27.94
CA ASN A 8 -14.23 -20.55 -27.22
C ASN A 8 -12.90 -20.70 -27.97
N ARG A 9 -12.44 -19.59 -28.57
CA ARG A 9 -11.01 -19.39 -28.89
C ARG A 9 -10.21 -19.50 -27.58
N LEU A 10 -9.53 -20.62 -27.36
CA LEU A 10 -8.65 -20.80 -26.20
C LEU A 10 -7.24 -20.25 -26.43
N PHE A 11 -6.82 -20.08 -27.69
CA PHE A 11 -5.50 -19.58 -28.06
C PHE A 11 -5.58 -18.77 -29.35
N ASP A 12 -4.88 -17.64 -29.42
CA ASP A 12 -4.58 -16.94 -30.66
C ASP A 12 -3.26 -17.48 -31.22
N LEU A 13 -3.33 -18.13 -32.39
CA LEU A 13 -2.18 -18.80 -33.00
C LEU A 13 -1.53 -17.88 -34.04
N HIS A 14 -0.25 -17.58 -33.83
CA HIS A 14 0.63 -17.05 -34.87
C HIS A 14 1.63 -18.14 -35.27
N SER A 15 1.75 -18.41 -36.57
CA SER A 15 2.69 -19.38 -37.10
C SER A 15 3.61 -18.72 -38.13
N THR A 16 4.90 -19.05 -38.08
CA THR A 16 5.88 -18.73 -39.11
C THR A 16 6.65 -19.99 -39.48
N SER A 17 6.96 -20.16 -40.76
CA SER A 17 7.88 -21.20 -41.25
C SER A 17 9.31 -20.69 -41.38
N ASP A 18 9.52 -19.40 -41.14
CA ASP A 18 10.80 -18.69 -41.26
C ASP A 18 11.27 -18.33 -39.85
N SER A 19 12.35 -18.99 -39.42
CA SER A 19 12.89 -18.85 -38.06
C SER A 19 13.55 -17.50 -37.81
N LEU A 20 13.95 -16.76 -38.86
CA LEU A 20 14.58 -15.45 -38.73
C LEU A 20 13.57 -14.34 -38.40
N LYS A 21 12.27 -14.59 -38.65
CA LYS A 21 11.19 -13.64 -38.32
C LYS A 21 10.74 -13.69 -36.87
N VAL A 22 11.10 -14.74 -36.13
CA VAL A 22 10.60 -14.98 -34.77
C VAL A 22 10.94 -13.83 -33.82
N GLU A 23 12.14 -13.26 -33.88
CA GLU A 23 12.53 -12.13 -33.03
C GLU A 23 11.64 -10.90 -33.26
N SER A 24 11.48 -10.48 -34.52
CA SER A 24 10.60 -9.37 -34.87
C SER A 24 9.13 -9.60 -34.48
N MET A 25 8.68 -10.86 -34.49
CA MET A 25 7.33 -11.22 -34.07
C MET A 25 7.17 -11.09 -32.54
N ILE A 26 8.17 -11.48 -31.77
CA ILE A 26 8.18 -11.38 -30.31
C ILE A 26 8.32 -9.92 -29.85
N GLU A 27 9.04 -9.09 -30.58
CA GLU A 27 9.10 -7.65 -30.30
C GLU A 27 7.75 -6.96 -30.52
N LYS A 28 6.97 -7.45 -31.50
CA LYS A 28 5.67 -6.88 -31.86
C LYS A 28 4.51 -7.38 -31.01
N TYR A 29 4.59 -8.62 -30.54
CA TYR A 29 3.51 -9.28 -29.80
C TYR A 29 4.06 -10.03 -28.59
N HIS A 30 3.30 -10.00 -27.50
CA HIS A 30 3.59 -10.83 -26.33
C HIS A 30 3.01 -12.23 -26.54
N TYR A 31 3.82 -13.27 -26.32
CA TYR A 31 3.42 -14.67 -26.44
C TYR A 31 3.54 -15.36 -25.09
N ASP A 32 2.50 -16.11 -24.72
CA ASP A 32 2.49 -16.93 -23.50
C ASP A 32 3.32 -18.21 -23.64
N ILE A 33 3.51 -18.70 -24.87
CA ILE A 33 4.25 -19.92 -25.17
C ILE A 33 4.72 -19.94 -26.63
N ILE A 34 5.86 -20.58 -26.87
CA ILE A 34 6.38 -20.85 -28.22
C ILE A 34 6.42 -22.36 -28.44
N LEU A 35 5.84 -22.81 -29.56
CA LEU A 35 5.98 -24.17 -30.06
C LEU A 35 6.89 -24.16 -31.28
N SER A 36 8.01 -24.86 -31.21
CA SER A 36 8.98 -24.95 -32.30
C SER A 36 9.12 -26.37 -32.79
N ASP A 37 9.19 -26.53 -34.10
CA ASP A 37 9.78 -27.74 -34.67
C ASP A 37 11.27 -27.79 -34.29
N TYR A 38 11.81 -28.99 -34.14
CA TYR A 38 13.25 -29.19 -33.99
C TYR A 38 13.95 -29.01 -35.34
N ASP A 39 13.48 -29.71 -36.37
CA ASP A 39 14.08 -29.69 -37.71
C ASP A 39 13.42 -28.59 -38.56
N MET A 40 14.04 -27.41 -38.63
CA MET A 40 13.62 -26.31 -39.50
C MET A 40 14.72 -25.95 -40.51
N PRO A 41 14.39 -25.44 -41.71
CA PRO A 41 15.35 -25.30 -42.82
C PRO A 41 16.55 -24.40 -42.55
N ASP A 42 16.35 -23.29 -41.82
CA ASP A 42 17.37 -22.25 -41.63
C ASP A 42 18.07 -22.32 -40.27
N MET A 43 17.33 -22.65 -39.20
CA MET A 43 17.82 -22.71 -37.83
C MET A 43 17.06 -23.78 -37.05
N ASP A 44 17.74 -24.68 -36.36
CA ASP A 44 17.06 -25.70 -35.55
C ASP A 44 16.40 -25.11 -34.29
N GLY A 45 15.43 -25.84 -33.73
CA GLY A 45 14.68 -25.40 -32.56
C GLY A 45 15.54 -25.14 -31.31
N LEU A 46 16.69 -25.83 -31.18
CA LEU A 46 17.63 -25.61 -30.07
C LEU A 46 18.38 -24.28 -30.21
N THR A 47 18.81 -23.96 -31.42
CA THR A 47 19.50 -22.70 -31.73
C THR A 47 18.55 -21.52 -31.55
N LEU A 48 17.28 -21.69 -31.94
CA LEU A 48 16.23 -20.70 -31.66
C LEU A 48 16.04 -20.50 -30.15
N LEU A 49 15.84 -21.59 -29.39
CA LEU A 49 15.69 -21.55 -27.93
C LEU A 49 16.88 -20.85 -27.26
N LYS A 50 18.11 -21.22 -27.64
CA LYS A 50 19.34 -20.63 -27.11
C LYS A 50 19.40 -19.12 -27.39
N THR A 51 18.99 -18.69 -28.58
CA THR A 51 18.97 -17.27 -28.96
C THR A 51 17.96 -16.50 -28.13
N LEU A 52 16.73 -17.00 -28.04
CA LEU A 52 15.65 -16.34 -27.29
C LEU A 52 15.94 -16.27 -25.79
N ARG A 53 16.51 -17.32 -25.19
CA ARG A 53 16.82 -17.36 -23.75
C ARG A 53 17.85 -16.31 -23.30
N ARG A 54 18.54 -15.64 -24.23
CA ARG A 54 19.44 -14.52 -23.90
C ARG A 54 18.68 -13.23 -23.56
N THR A 55 17.46 -13.08 -24.07
CA THR A 55 16.68 -11.84 -23.99
C THR A 55 15.27 -12.04 -23.44
N GLN A 56 14.72 -13.26 -23.51
CA GLN A 56 13.32 -13.57 -23.23
C GLN A 56 13.19 -14.90 -22.45
N ASP A 57 12.31 -14.89 -21.45
CA ASP A 57 11.93 -16.06 -20.66
C ASP A 57 10.52 -16.57 -21.01
N ILE A 58 10.22 -16.65 -22.31
CA ILE A 58 8.93 -17.16 -22.79
C ILE A 58 8.95 -18.69 -22.75
N PRO A 59 7.93 -19.35 -22.18
CA PRO A 59 7.86 -20.80 -22.20
C PRO A 59 7.99 -21.40 -23.60
N PHE A 60 8.72 -22.50 -23.72
CA PHE A 60 9.12 -23.06 -25.01
C PHE A 60 8.95 -24.58 -25.03
N ILE A 61 8.28 -25.08 -26.08
CA ILE A 61 8.09 -26.50 -26.34
C ILE A 61 8.75 -26.86 -27.67
N ILE A 62 9.57 -27.92 -27.67
CA ILE A 62 10.16 -28.47 -28.89
C ILE A 62 9.36 -29.70 -29.33
N LEU A 63 9.00 -29.72 -30.61
CA LEU A 63 8.36 -30.85 -31.28
C LEU A 63 9.36 -31.48 -32.26
N THR A 64 9.58 -32.80 -32.21
CA THR A 64 10.54 -33.46 -33.13
C THR A 64 10.04 -34.79 -33.69
N GLY A 65 10.50 -35.19 -34.88
CA GLY A 65 10.20 -36.51 -35.45
C GLY A 65 11.06 -37.66 -34.91
N LYS A 66 12.30 -37.39 -34.46
CA LYS A 66 13.26 -38.41 -33.99
C LYS A 66 13.93 -37.98 -32.69
N GLY A 67 13.65 -38.71 -31.61
CA GLY A 67 14.29 -38.50 -30.31
C GLY A 67 15.69 -39.09 -30.27
N ARG A 68 16.73 -38.25 -30.33
CA ARG A 68 18.07 -38.62 -29.87
C ARG A 68 18.20 -38.10 -28.44
N GLU A 69 18.62 -38.94 -27.49
CA GLU A 69 18.75 -38.57 -26.07
C GLU A 69 19.65 -37.34 -25.87
N GLU A 70 20.71 -37.20 -26.68
CA GLU A 70 21.59 -36.03 -26.66
C GLU A 70 20.88 -34.70 -26.92
N ILE A 71 19.86 -34.70 -27.79
CA ILE A 71 19.05 -33.50 -28.11
C ILE A 71 18.19 -33.11 -26.90
N VAL A 72 17.61 -34.10 -26.21
CA VAL A 72 16.78 -33.86 -25.03
C VAL A 72 17.61 -33.23 -23.92
N ILE A 73 18.81 -33.76 -23.66
CA ILE A 73 19.71 -33.23 -22.64
C ILE A 73 20.09 -31.77 -22.97
N GLN A 74 20.40 -31.47 -24.22
CA GLN A 74 20.70 -30.11 -24.65
C GLN A 74 19.51 -29.16 -24.48
N ALA A 75 18.30 -29.60 -24.85
CA ALA A 75 17.08 -28.82 -24.70
C ALA A 75 16.82 -28.47 -23.22
N LEU A 76 16.98 -29.45 -22.32
CA LEU A 76 16.81 -29.26 -20.88
C LEU A 76 17.83 -28.28 -20.31
N ASN A 77 19.11 -28.40 -20.70
CA ASN A 77 20.16 -27.48 -20.27
C ASN A 77 19.95 -26.03 -20.75
N LEU A 78 19.20 -25.84 -21.84
CA LEU A 78 18.82 -24.54 -22.37
C LEU A 78 17.51 -23.99 -21.77
N GLY A 79 16.86 -24.73 -20.87
CA GLY A 79 15.61 -24.30 -20.23
C GLY A 79 14.38 -24.44 -21.13
N VAL A 80 14.31 -25.50 -21.95
CA VAL A 80 13.04 -25.90 -22.58
C VAL A 80 12.05 -26.33 -21.50
N ASN A 81 10.76 -26.02 -21.67
CA ASN A 81 9.74 -26.44 -20.72
C ASN A 81 9.31 -27.89 -20.98
N TYR A 82 9.07 -28.24 -22.26
CA TYR A 82 8.77 -29.62 -22.67
C TYR A 82 9.35 -29.97 -24.03
N TYR A 83 9.54 -31.27 -24.22
CA TYR A 83 9.98 -31.88 -25.46
C TYR A 83 8.99 -32.98 -25.84
N LEU A 84 8.45 -32.94 -27.05
CA LEU A 84 7.47 -33.92 -27.53
C LEU A 84 7.90 -34.56 -28.85
N GLN A 85 7.62 -35.86 -28.95
CA GLN A 85 7.87 -36.63 -30.15
C GLN A 85 6.62 -36.75 -31.04
N LYS A 86 6.75 -36.36 -32.31
CA LYS A 86 5.69 -36.31 -33.33
C LYS A 86 5.30 -37.68 -33.89
N ASN A 87 5.90 -38.77 -33.41
CA ASN A 87 5.65 -40.14 -33.88
C ASN A 87 4.35 -40.77 -33.33
N HIS A 88 3.61 -40.04 -32.49
CA HIS A 88 2.31 -40.47 -31.98
C HIS A 88 1.19 -40.14 -32.97
N ASP A 89 0.02 -40.78 -32.80
CA ASP A 89 -1.17 -40.37 -33.53
C ASP A 89 -1.54 -38.91 -33.18
N PHE A 90 -2.22 -38.24 -34.11
CA PHE A 90 -2.54 -36.81 -33.98
C PHE A 90 -3.36 -36.49 -32.72
N LYS A 91 -4.23 -37.40 -32.27
CA LYS A 91 -5.10 -37.19 -31.12
C LYS A 91 -4.30 -37.24 -29.82
N THR A 92 -3.35 -38.17 -29.71
CA THR A 92 -2.45 -38.31 -28.57
C THR A 92 -1.53 -37.09 -28.48
N LEU A 93 -0.86 -36.71 -29.57
CA LEU A 93 0.00 -35.53 -29.60
C LEU A 93 -0.75 -34.24 -29.24
N PHE A 94 -1.97 -34.06 -29.78
CA PHE A 94 -2.79 -32.89 -29.45
C PHE A 94 -3.20 -32.86 -27.97
N THR A 95 -3.51 -34.01 -27.39
CA THR A 95 -3.91 -34.14 -25.98
C THR A 95 -2.74 -33.80 -25.05
N GLU A 96 -1.55 -34.33 -25.33
CA GLU A 96 -0.33 -34.02 -24.59
C GLU A 96 0.05 -32.54 -24.70
N LEU A 97 0.04 -32.00 -25.92
CA LEU A 97 0.30 -30.58 -26.14
C LEU A 97 -0.67 -29.68 -25.37
N SER A 98 -1.97 -29.96 -25.45
CA SER A 98 -2.98 -29.18 -24.74
C SER A 98 -2.75 -29.22 -23.23
N HIS A 99 -2.43 -30.38 -22.68
CA HIS A 99 -2.12 -30.54 -21.26
C HIS A 99 -0.88 -29.73 -20.84
N TYR A 100 0.21 -29.84 -21.60
CA TYR A 100 1.46 -29.13 -21.29
C TYR A 100 1.34 -27.62 -21.43
N ILE A 101 0.69 -27.15 -22.50
CA ILE A 101 0.41 -25.72 -22.69
C ILE A 101 -0.40 -25.20 -21.50
N GLN A 102 -1.48 -25.89 -21.12
CA GLN A 102 -2.31 -25.47 -19.99
C GLN A 102 -1.50 -25.41 -18.69
N GLN A 103 -0.72 -26.44 -18.38
CA GLN A 103 0.09 -26.48 -17.16
C GLN A 103 1.13 -25.35 -17.11
N ILE A 104 1.81 -25.08 -18.23
CA ILE A 104 2.78 -23.98 -18.34
C ILE A 104 2.11 -22.64 -18.10
N VAL A 105 1.02 -22.38 -18.84
CA VAL A 105 0.31 -21.10 -18.77
C VAL A 105 -0.22 -20.86 -17.37
N GLU A 106 -0.85 -21.85 -16.74
CA GLU A 106 -1.32 -21.75 -15.36
C GLU A 106 -0.18 -21.48 -14.37
N THR A 107 0.98 -22.13 -14.56
CA THR A 107 2.15 -21.92 -13.69
C THR A 107 2.68 -20.49 -13.84
N LYS A 108 2.87 -20.02 -15.08
CA LYS A 108 3.38 -18.67 -15.35
C LYS A 108 2.41 -17.59 -14.88
N GLN A 109 1.10 -17.82 -15.01
CA GLN A 109 0.09 -16.90 -14.47
C GLN A 109 0.14 -16.83 -12.95
N LYS A 110 0.32 -17.96 -12.24
CA LYS A 110 0.49 -17.95 -10.78
C LYS A 110 1.76 -17.23 -10.36
N GLU A 111 2.88 -17.44 -11.06
CA GLU A 111 4.13 -16.72 -10.81
C GLU A 111 3.97 -15.21 -10.99
N ASN A 112 3.36 -14.78 -12.10
CA ASN A 112 3.11 -13.37 -12.39
C ASN A 112 2.17 -12.74 -11.36
N GLU A 113 1.13 -13.45 -10.90
CA GLU A 113 0.24 -12.94 -9.86
C GLU A 113 0.95 -12.84 -8.49
N ILE A 114 1.81 -13.80 -8.14
CA ILE A 114 2.65 -13.71 -6.94
C ILE A 114 3.60 -12.50 -7.02
N GLU A 115 4.27 -12.31 -8.16
CA GLU A 115 5.17 -11.18 -8.38
C GLU A 115 4.42 -9.85 -8.28
N LYS A 116 3.26 -9.75 -8.93
CA LYS A 116 2.39 -8.57 -8.87
C LYS A 116 1.93 -8.27 -7.44
N LEU A 117 1.50 -9.28 -6.68
CA LEU A 117 1.13 -9.11 -5.27
C LEU A 117 2.32 -8.67 -4.42
N SER A 118 3.50 -9.23 -4.66
CA SER A 118 4.75 -8.82 -4.00
C SER A 118 5.07 -7.35 -4.27
N LEU A 119 4.97 -6.91 -5.53
CA LEU A 119 5.17 -5.51 -5.91
C LEU A 119 4.17 -4.57 -5.23
N VAL A 120 2.90 -4.97 -5.12
CA VAL A 120 1.88 -4.18 -4.41
C VAL A 120 2.25 -3.99 -2.93
N VAL A 121 2.74 -5.05 -2.26
CA VAL A 121 3.17 -4.97 -0.85
C VAL A 121 4.42 -4.10 -0.71
N GLU A 122 5.40 -4.26 -1.60
CA GLU A 122 6.65 -3.49 -1.59
C GLU A 122 6.44 -1.98 -1.89
N GLN A 123 5.45 -1.64 -2.71
CA GLN A 123 5.13 -0.26 -3.07
C GLN A 123 4.06 0.38 -2.17
N SER A 124 3.58 -0.34 -1.15
CA SER A 124 2.60 0.18 -0.20
C SER A 124 3.12 1.43 0.53
N SER A 125 2.26 2.42 0.72
CA SER A 125 2.56 3.63 1.50
C SER A 125 2.61 3.37 3.01
N ALA A 126 2.07 2.24 3.47
CA ALA A 126 2.16 1.79 4.85
C ALA A 126 3.38 0.86 5.04
N SER A 127 4.01 0.96 6.21
CA SER A 127 5.03 0.00 6.63
C SER A 127 4.36 -1.34 6.96
N ILE A 128 4.82 -2.43 6.35
CA ILE A 128 4.26 -3.77 6.51
C ILE A 128 5.30 -4.67 7.16
N VAL A 129 4.89 -5.42 8.18
CA VAL A 129 5.71 -6.41 8.87
C VAL A 129 4.92 -7.71 9.00
N VAL A 130 5.57 -8.83 8.72
CA VAL A 130 5.02 -10.17 9.00
C VAL A 130 5.93 -10.86 10.01
N THR A 131 5.31 -11.51 10.98
CA THR A 131 6.01 -12.23 12.04
C THR A 131 5.47 -13.63 12.24
N ASP A 132 6.31 -14.52 12.75
CA ASP A 132 5.89 -15.82 13.28
C ASP A 132 5.01 -15.66 14.54
N ILE A 133 4.47 -16.78 15.05
CA ILE A 133 3.68 -16.78 16.30
C ILE A 133 4.45 -16.28 17.54
N ASN A 134 5.78 -16.29 17.51
CA ASN A 134 6.66 -15.82 18.57
C ASN A 134 7.10 -14.36 18.37
N THR A 135 6.51 -13.65 17.41
CA THR A 135 6.82 -12.27 17.03
C THR A 135 8.20 -12.02 16.44
N LYS A 136 8.85 -13.06 15.92
CA LYS A 136 10.06 -12.92 15.12
C LYS A 136 9.69 -12.46 13.72
N ILE A 137 10.38 -11.43 13.25
CA ILE A 137 10.15 -10.82 11.94
C ILE A 137 10.58 -11.81 10.85
N GLU A 138 9.68 -12.12 9.93
CA GLU A 138 9.94 -12.97 8.76
C GLU A 138 9.91 -12.18 7.46
N TYR A 139 9.24 -11.02 7.45
CA TYR A 139 9.19 -10.13 6.29
C TYR A 139 8.96 -8.69 6.73
N VAL A 140 9.56 -7.76 5.99
CA VAL A 140 9.30 -6.32 6.04
C VAL A 140 9.32 -5.76 4.63
N ASN A 141 8.43 -4.82 4.32
CA ASN A 141 8.44 -4.16 3.02
C ASN A 141 9.44 -3.00 2.95
N ARG A 142 9.66 -2.44 1.76
CA ARG A 142 10.48 -1.24 1.56
C ARG A 142 10.10 -0.09 2.49
N LYS A 143 8.80 0.19 2.66
CA LYS A 143 8.33 1.32 3.47
C LYS A 143 8.73 1.21 4.95
N PHE A 144 8.76 0.01 5.51
CA PHE A 144 9.31 -0.24 6.84
C PHE A 144 10.75 0.27 6.97
N SER A 145 11.57 -0.03 5.97
CA SER A 145 12.99 0.33 5.97
C SER A 145 13.17 1.85 5.87
N GLU A 146 12.37 2.51 5.03
CA GLU A 146 12.36 3.97 4.86
C GLU A 146 11.99 4.70 6.17
N VAL A 147 10.97 4.21 6.88
CA VAL A 147 10.48 4.85 8.11
C VAL A 147 11.40 4.58 9.30
N THR A 148 11.87 3.34 9.45
CA THR A 148 12.58 2.91 10.66
C THR A 148 14.10 3.02 10.55
N GLY A 149 14.64 3.07 9.33
CA GLY A 149 16.07 3.08 9.04
C GLY A 149 16.77 1.72 9.19
N TYR A 150 16.02 0.65 9.45
CA TYR A 150 16.54 -0.72 9.44
C TYR A 150 16.44 -1.31 8.03
N ILE A 151 17.41 -2.14 7.65
CA ILE A 151 17.31 -2.95 6.42
C ILE A 151 16.86 -4.38 6.74
N PRO A 152 16.26 -5.13 5.79
CA PRO A 152 15.69 -6.45 6.06
C PRO A 152 16.67 -7.42 6.74
N ILE A 153 17.91 -7.52 6.25
CA ILE A 153 18.93 -8.42 6.81
C ILE A 153 19.26 -8.13 8.28
N GLU A 154 19.00 -6.91 8.78
CA GLU A 154 19.23 -6.55 10.17
C GLU A 154 18.08 -6.95 11.10
N VAL A 155 16.88 -7.20 10.57
CA VAL A 155 15.67 -7.40 11.38
C VAL A 155 15.06 -8.78 11.24
N LEU A 156 15.30 -9.47 10.12
CA LEU A 156 14.85 -10.84 9.91
C LEU A 156 15.32 -11.77 11.04
N GLY A 157 14.40 -12.57 11.58
CA GLY A 157 14.60 -13.46 12.71
C GLY A 157 14.64 -12.79 14.10
N LYS A 158 14.65 -11.46 14.17
CA LYS A 158 14.61 -10.71 15.45
C LYS A 158 13.17 -10.43 15.87
N GLY A 159 12.96 -10.25 17.18
CA GLY A 159 11.66 -9.86 17.69
C GLY A 159 11.28 -8.42 17.31
N VAL A 160 10.01 -8.17 17.01
CA VAL A 160 9.47 -6.80 16.76
C VAL A 160 9.68 -5.83 17.93
N SER A 161 10.06 -6.34 19.10
CA SER A 161 10.45 -5.53 20.27
C SER A 161 11.61 -4.57 20.01
N ILE A 162 12.40 -4.75 18.94
CA ILE A 162 13.46 -3.80 18.56
C ILE A 162 12.95 -2.37 18.34
N LEU A 163 11.67 -2.21 17.97
CA LEU A 163 11.03 -0.92 17.76
C LEU A 163 10.47 -0.30 19.05
N LYS A 164 10.42 -1.05 20.16
CA LYS A 164 9.82 -0.56 21.40
C LYS A 164 10.67 0.55 21.99
N SER A 165 10.07 1.71 22.20
CA SER A 165 10.69 2.83 22.94
C SER A 165 10.71 2.60 24.46
N GLY A 166 9.82 1.75 24.97
CA GLY A 166 9.54 1.63 26.41
C GLY A 166 8.56 2.67 26.95
N LEU A 167 8.13 3.63 26.13
CA LEU A 167 7.23 4.72 26.53
C LEU A 167 5.74 4.46 26.22
N THR A 168 5.45 3.45 25.40
CA THR A 168 4.07 3.03 25.16
C THR A 168 3.51 2.38 26.45
N PRO A 169 2.32 2.79 26.93
CA PRO A 169 1.69 2.20 28.11
C PRO A 169 1.56 0.67 28.02
N HIS A 170 1.75 0.00 29.16
CA HIS A 170 1.66 -1.46 29.23
C HIS A 170 0.26 -1.99 28.84
N GLU A 171 -0.81 -1.26 29.21
CA GLU A 171 -2.19 -1.62 28.87
C GLU A 171 -2.43 -1.69 27.35
N THR A 172 -1.71 -0.90 26.55
CA THR A 172 -1.76 -0.98 25.08
C THR A 172 -1.33 -2.37 24.61
N TYR A 173 -0.18 -2.87 25.09
CA TYR A 173 0.30 -4.22 24.75
C TYR A 173 -0.60 -5.32 25.29
N LYS A 174 -1.20 -5.13 26.47
CA LYS A 174 -2.16 -6.08 27.04
C LYS A 174 -3.42 -6.17 26.19
N SER A 175 -3.94 -5.05 25.70
CA SER A 175 -5.08 -5.01 24.78
C SER A 175 -4.76 -5.69 23.45
N LEU A 176 -3.55 -5.47 22.91
CA LEU A 176 -3.04 -6.13 21.72
C LEU A 176 -3.09 -7.64 21.86
N TRP A 177 -2.42 -8.17 22.89
CA TRP A 177 -2.34 -9.61 23.07
C TRP A 177 -3.69 -10.26 23.38
N LYS A 178 -4.56 -9.57 24.13
CA LYS A 178 -5.94 -10.03 24.36
C LYS A 178 -6.71 -10.19 23.05
N ALA A 179 -6.58 -9.25 22.11
CA ALA A 179 -7.25 -9.32 20.82
C ALA A 179 -6.66 -10.43 19.93
N LEU A 180 -5.34 -10.47 19.78
CA LEU A 180 -4.65 -11.44 18.92
C LEU A 180 -4.85 -12.89 19.39
N LEU A 181 -4.79 -13.15 20.70
CA LEU A 181 -5.03 -14.49 21.25
C LEU A 181 -6.50 -14.91 21.13
N ALA A 182 -7.43 -13.96 21.08
CA ALA A 182 -8.83 -14.22 20.71
C ALA A 182 -9.03 -14.39 19.19
N GLY A 183 -7.94 -14.32 18.42
CA GLY A 183 -7.95 -14.43 16.97
C GLY A 183 -8.61 -13.23 16.27
N LYS A 184 -8.67 -12.08 16.94
CA LYS A 184 -9.23 -10.82 16.43
C LYS A 184 -8.13 -9.87 16.02
N GLU A 185 -8.47 -8.93 15.15
CA GLU A 185 -7.61 -7.81 14.80
C GLU A 185 -7.48 -6.83 15.97
N TRP A 186 -6.37 -6.12 16.01
CA TRP A 186 -6.11 -5.05 16.96
C TRP A 186 -5.70 -3.77 16.23
N GLU A 187 -6.20 -2.64 16.70
CA GLU A 187 -5.81 -1.30 16.24
C GLU A 187 -5.41 -0.43 17.43
N GLY A 188 -4.36 0.36 17.28
CA GLY A 188 -3.94 1.31 18.29
C GLY A 188 -2.68 2.07 17.91
N ILE A 189 -2.20 2.91 18.83
CA ILE A 189 -1.06 3.80 18.61
C ILE A 189 0.08 3.37 19.54
N PHE A 190 1.29 3.28 18.97
CA PHE A 190 2.53 3.12 19.72
C PHE A 190 3.39 4.37 19.59
N LEU A 191 4.18 4.64 20.63
CA LEU A 191 5.38 5.47 20.51
C LEU A 191 6.55 4.50 20.36
N ASN A 192 7.12 4.40 19.17
CA ASN A 192 8.23 3.51 18.85
C ASN A 192 9.53 4.29 18.69
N LYS A 193 10.64 3.55 18.55
CA LYS A 193 11.96 4.11 18.24
C LYS A 193 12.51 3.53 16.94
N LYS A 194 13.14 4.38 16.14
CA LYS A 194 13.87 4.03 14.92
C LYS A 194 15.25 3.46 15.25
N LYS A 195 16.01 3.05 14.24
CA LYS A 195 17.38 2.50 14.41
C LYS A 195 18.34 3.42 15.16
N LYS A 196 18.20 4.75 14.98
CA LYS A 196 19.03 5.77 15.63
C LYS A 196 18.39 6.34 16.91
N ASP A 197 17.52 5.55 17.56
CA ASP A 197 16.78 5.91 18.78
C ASP A 197 15.84 7.14 18.66
N GLU A 198 15.62 7.66 17.45
CA GLU A 198 14.61 8.68 17.18
C GLU A 198 13.21 8.12 17.46
N LEU A 199 12.43 8.84 18.26
CA LEU A 199 11.06 8.46 18.61
C LEU A 199 10.09 8.86 17.50
N PHE A 200 9.11 8.01 17.25
CA PHE A 200 8.06 8.28 16.27
C PHE A 200 6.73 7.65 16.70
N TRP A 201 5.64 8.35 16.42
CA TRP A 201 4.29 7.87 16.67
C TRP A 201 3.82 7.03 15.50
N VAL A 202 3.30 5.85 15.80
CA VAL A 202 2.82 4.93 14.77
C VAL A 202 1.43 4.43 15.10
N GLN A 203 0.49 4.67 14.18
CA GLN A 203 -0.80 4.00 14.20
C GLN A 203 -0.63 2.62 13.56
N SER A 204 -1.10 1.59 14.24
CA SER A 204 -0.85 0.19 13.86
C SER A 204 -2.14 -0.60 13.82
N ARG A 205 -2.28 -1.43 12.78
CA ARG A 205 -3.28 -2.51 12.70
C ARG A 205 -2.57 -3.84 12.63
N ILE A 206 -3.00 -4.80 13.44
CA ILE A 206 -2.34 -6.09 13.58
C ILE A 206 -3.39 -7.19 13.50
N SER A 207 -3.24 -8.11 12.55
CA SER A 207 -4.19 -9.18 12.27
C SER A 207 -3.50 -10.56 12.33
N PRO A 208 -4.14 -11.57 12.95
CA PRO A 208 -3.65 -12.94 12.91
C PRO A 208 -3.93 -13.58 11.54
N LEU A 209 -2.91 -14.18 10.94
CA LEU A 209 -3.05 -14.99 9.74
C LEU A 209 -3.23 -16.46 10.11
N ARG A 210 -4.28 -17.08 9.57
CA ARG A 210 -4.67 -18.45 9.91
C ARG A 210 -4.45 -19.40 8.74
N ASN A 211 -4.04 -20.62 9.05
CA ASN A 211 -3.96 -21.70 8.05
C ASN A 211 -5.36 -22.25 7.73
N THR A 212 -5.42 -23.23 6.83
CA THR A 212 -6.67 -23.92 6.43
C THR A 212 -7.36 -24.68 7.57
N LYS A 213 -6.67 -24.95 8.68
CA LYS A 213 -7.22 -25.55 9.90
C LYS A 213 -7.76 -24.52 10.91
N GLY A 214 -7.63 -23.23 10.60
CA GLY A 214 -8.07 -22.13 11.46
C GLY A 214 -7.08 -21.76 12.57
N GLU A 215 -5.87 -22.33 12.57
CA GLU A 215 -4.82 -22.05 13.54
C GLU A 215 -4.05 -20.80 13.12
N THR A 216 -3.79 -19.88 14.05
CA THR A 216 -2.92 -18.72 13.81
C THR A 216 -1.49 -19.20 13.58
N THR A 217 -0.90 -18.81 12.45
CA THR A 217 0.48 -19.17 12.05
C THR A 217 1.41 -17.96 12.04
N HIS A 218 0.87 -16.78 11.76
CA HIS A 218 1.65 -15.55 11.64
C HIS A 218 0.81 -14.37 12.13
N TYR A 219 1.47 -13.25 12.39
CA TYR A 219 0.82 -11.95 12.51
C TYR A 219 1.30 -11.03 11.39
N ILE A 220 0.35 -10.35 10.74
CA ILE A 220 0.63 -9.26 9.81
C ILE A 220 0.29 -7.93 10.49
N SER A 221 1.19 -6.97 10.38
CA SER A 221 0.95 -5.62 10.86
C SER A 221 1.19 -4.58 9.77
N THR A 222 0.32 -3.57 9.76
CA THR A 222 0.49 -2.35 8.98
C THR A 222 0.69 -1.17 9.93
N HIS A 223 1.58 -0.28 9.53
CA HIS A 223 2.07 0.82 10.35
C HIS A 223 2.06 2.11 9.54
N GLU A 224 1.33 3.11 10.04
CA GLU A 224 1.33 4.47 9.52
C GLU A 224 2.08 5.38 10.49
N ASP A 225 3.10 6.08 9.99
CA ASP A 225 3.81 7.10 10.77
C ASP A 225 2.93 8.34 10.87
N ILE A 226 2.47 8.62 12.08
CA ILE A 226 1.60 9.76 12.39
C ILE A 226 2.34 10.85 13.16
N THR A 227 3.68 10.83 13.20
CA THR A 227 4.49 11.76 14.00
C THR A 227 4.22 13.20 13.61
N GLN A 228 4.28 13.52 12.32
CA GLN A 228 4.01 14.87 11.81
C GLN A 228 2.59 15.32 12.16
N ARG A 229 1.61 14.43 12.05
CA ARG A 229 0.22 14.72 12.43
C ARG A 229 0.10 15.05 13.91
N MET A 230 0.72 14.24 14.78
CA MET A 230 0.71 14.46 16.23
C MET A 230 1.43 15.76 16.63
N GLU A 231 2.50 16.12 15.93
CA GLU A 231 3.23 17.38 16.14
C GLU A 231 2.38 18.60 15.74
N MET A 232 1.74 18.55 14.57
CA MET A 232 0.82 19.60 14.12
C MET A 232 -0.36 19.79 15.08
N GLU A 233 -0.98 18.70 15.55
CA GLU A 233 -2.09 18.75 16.51
C GLU A 233 -1.65 19.38 17.85
N ARG A 234 -0.44 19.06 18.33
CA ARG A 234 0.14 19.67 19.53
C ARG A 234 0.43 21.15 19.36
N GLU A 235 1.00 21.55 18.22
CA GLU A 235 1.31 22.95 17.94
C GLU A 235 0.03 23.79 17.86
N LEU A 236 -1.01 23.29 17.17
CA LEU A 236 -2.31 23.94 17.11
C LEU A 236 -2.93 24.12 18.50
N THR A 237 -2.87 23.09 19.34
CA THR A 237 -3.39 23.15 20.71
C THR A 237 -2.63 24.21 21.52
N LYS A 238 -1.30 24.24 21.41
CA LYS A 238 -0.46 25.24 22.09
C LYS A 238 -0.82 26.67 21.66
N ILE A 239 -0.99 26.91 20.36
CA ILE A 239 -1.37 28.23 19.84
C ILE A 239 -2.76 28.62 20.34
N GLN A 240 -3.72 27.69 20.38
CA GLN A 240 -5.06 27.96 20.91
C GLN A 240 -5.02 28.34 22.40
N ASP A 241 -4.24 27.62 23.20
CA ASP A 241 -4.10 27.91 24.62
C ASP A 241 -3.39 29.24 24.88
N GLN A 242 -2.34 29.55 24.09
CA GLN A 242 -1.66 30.84 24.14
C GLN A 242 -2.60 32.00 23.76
N ASN A 243 -3.39 31.85 22.69
CA ASN A 243 -4.38 32.85 22.29
C ASN A 243 -5.45 33.05 23.36
N LYS A 244 -5.97 31.97 23.95
CA LYS A 244 -6.93 32.05 25.07
C LYS A 244 -6.33 32.78 26.27
N ALA A 245 -5.10 32.45 26.66
CA ALA A 245 -4.40 33.08 27.77
C ALA A 245 -4.15 34.58 27.50
N MET A 246 -3.70 34.94 26.30
CA MET A 246 -3.51 36.34 25.89
C MET A 246 -4.84 37.11 25.96
N LEU A 247 -5.90 36.56 25.38
CA LEU A 247 -7.23 37.19 25.45
C LEU A 247 -7.77 37.27 26.88
N ASN A 248 -7.39 36.37 27.80
CA ASN A 248 -7.79 36.43 29.21
C ASN A 248 -7.01 37.50 29.99
N ALA A 249 -5.79 37.81 29.55
CA ALA A 249 -4.92 38.78 30.22
C ALA A 249 -5.18 40.23 29.80
N ILE A 250 -5.98 40.47 28.76
CA ILE A 250 -6.40 41.82 28.37
C ILE A 250 -7.41 42.33 29.42
N PRO A 251 -7.08 43.39 30.17
CA PRO A 251 -7.99 43.93 31.19
C PRO A 251 -9.18 44.71 30.61
N ASP A 252 -9.15 44.98 29.30
CA ASP A 252 -10.17 45.77 28.60
C ASP A 252 -11.41 44.93 28.25
N LEU A 253 -12.56 45.60 28.26
CA LEU A 253 -13.82 45.03 27.78
C LEU A 253 -13.84 44.93 26.25
N ILE A 254 -13.78 43.70 25.75
CA ILE A 254 -13.87 43.36 24.33
C ILE A 254 -15.30 42.96 24.01
N PHE A 255 -15.92 43.64 23.04
CA PHE A 255 -17.20 43.24 22.44
C PHE A 255 -16.97 42.65 21.05
N TYR A 256 -17.55 41.48 20.80
CA TYR A 256 -17.73 40.94 19.46
C TYR A 256 -19.19 41.18 19.04
N MET A 257 -19.39 41.88 17.93
CA MET A 257 -20.72 42.29 17.47
C MET A 257 -20.92 42.14 15.96
N SER A 258 -22.18 42.03 15.54
CA SER A 258 -22.55 42.05 14.11
C SER A 258 -22.35 43.44 13.50
N LYS A 259 -22.43 43.54 12.17
CA LYS A 259 -22.33 44.82 11.43
C LYS A 259 -23.42 45.81 11.85
N GLU A 260 -24.56 45.30 12.29
CA GLU A 260 -25.72 46.05 12.78
C GLU A 260 -25.59 46.43 14.27
N GLY A 261 -24.47 46.07 14.92
CA GLY A 261 -24.19 46.41 16.31
C GLY A 261 -24.81 45.46 17.34
N ARG A 262 -25.21 44.24 16.93
CA ARG A 262 -25.73 43.22 17.85
C ARG A 262 -24.59 42.53 18.59
N ILE A 263 -24.60 42.52 19.91
CA ILE A 263 -23.56 41.89 20.74
C ILE A 263 -23.69 40.37 20.62
N LEU A 264 -22.68 39.73 20.05
CA LEU A 264 -22.62 38.27 19.85
C LEU A 264 -21.83 37.57 20.95
N SER A 265 -20.81 38.24 21.48
CA SER A 265 -20.01 37.80 22.62
C SER A 265 -19.35 39.01 23.26
N TYR A 266 -19.00 38.93 24.53
CA TYR A 266 -18.19 39.94 25.21
C TYR A 266 -17.21 39.28 26.18
N LYS A 267 -16.14 39.99 26.54
CA LYS A 267 -15.13 39.54 27.48
C LYS A 267 -14.54 40.74 28.21
N GLY A 268 -14.54 40.74 29.54
CA GLY A 268 -13.96 41.80 30.37
C GLY A 268 -13.43 41.24 31.68
N SER A 269 -12.80 42.08 32.49
CA SER A 269 -12.28 41.67 33.81
C SER A 269 -13.42 41.43 34.83
N GLN A 270 -13.21 40.54 35.81
CA GLN A 270 -14.09 40.47 36.99
C GLN A 270 -14.02 41.82 37.72
N ASN A 271 -15.17 42.49 37.86
CA ASN A 271 -15.42 43.85 38.37
C ASN A 271 -15.68 44.93 37.31
N ASP A 272 -15.85 44.59 36.04
CA ASP A 272 -16.32 45.57 35.05
C ASP A 272 -17.85 45.67 35.08
N LEU A 273 -18.41 46.90 35.15
CA LEU A 273 -19.85 47.16 35.39
C LEU A 273 -20.80 46.46 34.40
N LEU A 274 -20.28 46.07 33.23
CA LEU A 274 -21.00 45.39 32.13
C LEU A 274 -20.93 43.86 32.22
N THR A 275 -20.03 43.30 33.04
CA THR A 275 -19.90 41.85 33.27
C THR A 275 -20.86 41.31 34.34
N ASP A 276 -21.41 42.18 35.19
CA ASP A 276 -22.40 41.85 36.23
C ASP A 276 -23.86 41.93 35.75
N SER A 277 -24.11 42.27 34.47
CA SER A 277 -25.47 42.36 33.91
C SER A 277 -25.91 41.03 33.24
N PRO A 278 -27.00 40.39 33.68
CA PRO A 278 -27.27 38.99 33.30
C PRO A 278 -27.70 38.70 31.85
N ASP A 279 -27.91 39.68 30.96
CA ASP A 279 -28.31 39.33 29.58
C ASP A 279 -28.11 40.46 28.55
N ILE A 280 -26.86 40.68 28.15
CA ILE A 280 -26.50 41.61 27.05
C ILE A 280 -26.24 40.90 25.72
N LEU A 281 -26.14 39.56 25.74
CA LEU A 281 -25.97 38.76 24.52
C LEU A 281 -27.21 38.83 23.65
N GLY A 282 -26.99 39.03 22.36
CA GLY A 282 -28.06 39.19 21.39
C GLY A 282 -28.72 40.57 21.41
N LYS A 283 -28.43 41.49 22.32
CA LYS A 283 -28.96 42.86 22.29
C LYS A 283 -28.19 43.77 21.34
N LEU A 284 -28.82 44.85 20.90
CA LEU A 284 -28.11 45.89 20.15
C LEU A 284 -27.29 46.76 21.10
N VAL A 285 -26.13 47.26 20.66
CA VAL A 285 -25.24 48.09 21.49
C VAL A 285 -25.92 49.36 22.02
N ASN A 286 -26.92 49.89 21.30
CA ASN A 286 -27.73 51.03 21.70
C ASN A 286 -28.79 50.72 22.77
N GLU A 287 -29.09 49.44 23.01
CA GLU A 287 -29.97 48.97 24.09
C GLU A 287 -29.19 48.74 25.39
N VAL A 288 -27.85 48.66 25.30
CA VAL A 288 -26.96 48.31 26.41
C VAL A 288 -26.14 49.51 26.89
N LEU A 289 -25.69 50.38 25.98
CA LEU A 289 -24.89 51.56 26.29
C LEU A 289 -25.69 52.86 26.10
N ASP A 290 -25.19 53.98 26.65
CA ASP A 290 -25.80 55.29 26.45
C ASP A 290 -25.79 55.69 24.96
N LYS A 291 -26.73 56.58 24.60
CA LYS A 291 -26.96 56.96 23.19
C LYS A 291 -25.72 57.59 22.55
N GLU A 292 -24.89 58.30 23.29
CA GLU A 292 -23.72 58.98 22.74
C GLU A 292 -22.59 57.97 22.49
N ALA A 293 -22.33 57.08 23.44
CA ALA A 293 -21.34 56.00 23.30
C ALA A 293 -21.74 55.01 22.19
N ALA A 294 -23.01 54.57 22.15
CA ALA A 294 -23.51 53.68 21.12
C ALA A 294 -23.41 54.30 19.71
N ALA A 295 -23.71 55.60 19.58
CA ALA A 295 -23.57 56.31 18.31
C ALA A 295 -22.11 56.40 17.84
N LYS A 296 -21.17 56.67 18.75
CA LYS A 296 -19.73 56.67 18.44
C LYS A 296 -19.25 55.29 18.00
N ILE A 297 -19.63 54.23 18.73
CA ILE A 297 -19.25 52.85 18.39
C ILE A 297 -19.78 52.47 17.00
N MET A 298 -21.05 52.74 16.71
CA MET A 298 -21.65 52.43 15.40
C MET A 298 -21.02 53.23 14.26
N PHE A 299 -20.68 54.49 14.49
CA PHE A 299 -19.98 55.33 13.52
C PHE A 299 -18.61 54.74 13.14
N TYR A 300 -17.79 54.36 14.14
CA TYR A 300 -16.48 53.78 13.87
C TYR A 300 -16.58 52.36 13.30
N ASN A 301 -17.58 51.56 13.67
CA ASN A 301 -17.82 50.25 13.08
C ASN A 301 -18.13 50.36 11.57
N GLN A 302 -19.01 51.29 11.18
CA GLN A 302 -19.29 51.56 9.77
C GLN A 302 -18.05 52.04 9.00
N LYS A 303 -17.24 52.91 9.62
CA LYS A 303 -16.00 53.41 9.01
C LYS A 303 -14.97 52.29 8.80
N ALA A 304 -14.81 51.39 9.78
CA ALA A 304 -13.93 50.24 9.69
C ALA A 304 -14.36 49.26 8.58
N LEU A 305 -15.67 49.01 8.44
CA LEU A 305 -16.23 48.16 7.39
C LEU A 305 -16.06 48.76 5.97
N GLN A 306 -15.92 50.07 5.85
CA GLN A 306 -15.67 50.75 4.58
C GLN A 306 -14.18 50.83 4.23
N SER A 307 -13.28 50.75 5.22
CA SER A 307 -11.84 50.88 5.02
C SER A 307 -11.10 49.59 4.68
N GLY A 308 -11.71 48.41 4.88
CA GLY A 308 -11.14 47.10 4.52
C GLY A 308 -10.04 46.64 5.46
#